data_AF-A0A1S3KDV1-F1
#
_entry.id   AF-A0A1S3KDV1-F1
#
_cell.length_a   1.000
_cell.length_b   1.000
_cell.length_c   1.000
_cell.angle_alpha   90.00
_cell.angle_beta   90.00
_cell.angle_gamma   90.00
#
_symmetry.space_group_name_H-M   'P 1'
#
loop_
_entity.id
_entity.type
_entity.pdbx_description
1 polymer ?
#
loop_
_entity_poly.entity_id
_entity_poly.type
_entity_poly.pdbx_seq_one_letter_code
_entity_poly.pdbx_strand_id
1 'polypeptide(L)'
;MSVFKSIKGTLQSVQNDISAGFKSLREGAQSGVATELKKLSLQDNVNYDAGADILNMYQQHWSSIHLASEENAKKAQQCDETITSLYQLCQRQSDLMSQLSLELSHLPKLVQDIELISRKIASLSSQFEDVEKLLVSLEQVCEQQELERSKLNHRYQLALYKEKKKADLEQMKVKLAGEHVVRVRDYELSCQLRMKERQEAYEQAFEEEMEYYKTYGQMQRQPSSDSGQPVDLAEVSIEEDPNALNDFLDSTELDPAQPATELDEATEARETEDCYIYDDDEVTPDKQSDMTKTESKPRSDTVTSSCSVPADRETQEGFIDDELEDHTLQQDQPS
;
A
#
# COMPACT_ATOMS: atom_id res chain seq x y z
N MET A 1 -12.33 -11.62 105.88
CA MET A 1 -13.43 -12.25 106.67
C MET A 1 -14.31 -11.19 107.34
N SER A 2 -15.11 -10.41 106.60
CA SER A 2 -15.99 -9.41 107.22
C SER A 2 -17.09 -8.92 106.26
N VAL A 3 -17.80 -9.84 105.64
CA VAL A 3 -19.02 -9.51 104.86
C VAL A 3 -20.19 -10.34 105.40
N PHE A 4 -19.94 -11.62 105.68
CA PHE A 4 -20.90 -12.51 106.33
C PHE A 4 -21.26 -12.08 107.77
N LYS A 5 -20.34 -11.48 108.53
CA LYS A 5 -20.65 -10.87 109.83
C LYS A 5 -21.53 -9.61 109.70
N SER A 6 -21.33 -8.83 108.63
CA SER A 6 -22.14 -7.64 108.35
C SER A 6 -23.55 -8.03 107.94
N ILE A 7 -23.71 -9.03 107.06
CA ILE A 7 -25.01 -9.56 106.64
C ILE A 7 -25.74 -10.25 107.81
N LYS A 8 -25.01 -10.99 108.66
CA LYS A 8 -25.59 -11.57 109.87
C LYS A 8 -26.05 -10.48 110.85
N GLY A 9 -25.27 -9.40 111.00
CA GLY A 9 -25.63 -8.25 111.82
C GLY A 9 -26.86 -7.50 111.30
N THR A 10 -26.96 -7.28 109.99
CA THR A 10 -28.15 -6.63 109.39
C THR A 10 -29.38 -7.52 109.46
N LEU A 11 -29.25 -8.83 109.24
CA LEU A 11 -30.36 -9.78 109.38
C LEU A 11 -30.84 -9.85 110.84
N GLN A 12 -29.93 -9.86 111.82
CA GLN A 12 -30.30 -9.82 113.24
C GLN A 12 -30.93 -8.48 113.65
N SER A 13 -30.52 -7.36 113.07
CA SER A 13 -31.20 -6.08 113.24
C SER A 13 -32.62 -6.14 112.70
N VAL A 14 -32.81 -6.58 111.46
CA VAL A 14 -34.14 -6.70 110.83
C VAL A 14 -35.04 -7.67 111.60
N GLN A 15 -34.49 -8.78 112.09
CA GLN A 15 -35.25 -9.74 112.89
C GLN A 15 -35.66 -9.17 114.26
N ASN A 16 -34.79 -8.38 114.90
CA ASN A 16 -35.11 -7.67 116.14
C ASN A 16 -36.12 -6.56 115.90
N ASP A 17 -36.03 -5.83 114.80
CA ASP A 17 -36.96 -4.76 114.44
C ASP A 17 -38.35 -5.31 114.12
N ILE A 18 -38.44 -6.42 113.38
CA ILE A 18 -39.71 -7.13 113.15
C ILE A 18 -40.27 -7.69 114.45
N SER A 19 -39.43 -8.27 115.31
CA SER A 19 -39.87 -8.81 116.61
C SER A 19 -40.31 -7.72 117.59
N ALA A 20 -39.65 -6.56 117.57
CA ALA A 20 -40.02 -5.38 118.34
C ALA A 20 -41.31 -4.76 117.81
N GLY A 21 -41.48 -4.69 116.48
CA GLY A 21 -42.73 -4.30 115.84
C GLY A 21 -43.90 -5.20 116.24
N PHE A 22 -43.69 -6.52 116.26
CA PHE A 22 -44.73 -7.47 116.68
C PHE A 22 -45.06 -7.39 118.17
N LYS A 23 -44.06 -7.12 119.04
CA LYS A 23 -44.30 -6.86 120.46
C LYS A 23 -45.05 -5.54 120.68
N SER A 24 -44.71 -4.49 119.95
CA SER A 24 -45.42 -3.21 120.00
C SER A 24 -46.87 -3.32 119.52
N LEU A 25 -47.15 -4.12 118.49
CA LEU A 25 -48.52 -4.44 118.04
C LEU A 25 -49.28 -5.28 119.08
N ARG A 26 -48.60 -6.21 119.76
CA ARG A 26 -49.21 -7.04 120.81
C ARG A 26 -49.50 -6.26 122.09
N GLU A 27 -48.64 -5.33 122.50
CA GLU A 27 -48.87 -4.42 123.64
C GLU A 27 -49.91 -3.34 123.32
N GLY A 28 -49.97 -2.86 122.07
CA GLY A 28 -51.05 -1.99 121.59
C GLY A 28 -52.42 -2.68 121.51
N ALA A 29 -52.46 -4.01 121.34
CA ALA A 29 -53.71 -4.79 121.32
C ALA A 29 -54.28 -5.12 122.71
N GLN A 30 -53.50 -4.97 123.79
CA GLN A 30 -53.94 -5.25 125.17
C GLN A 30 -54.19 -3.98 126.03
N SER A 31 -53.87 -2.79 125.52
CA SER A 31 -54.13 -1.51 126.17
C SER A 31 -54.94 -0.60 125.23
N GLY A 32 -56.28 -0.75 125.24
CA GLY A 32 -57.17 0.25 124.62
C GLY A 32 -58.38 -0.22 123.80
N VAL A 33 -58.82 -1.50 123.86
CA VAL A 33 -59.89 -2.00 122.96
C VAL A 33 -61.03 -2.72 123.70
N ALA A 34 -61.40 -2.28 124.91
CA ALA A 34 -62.53 -2.89 125.65
C ALA A 34 -63.72 -1.94 125.90
N THR A 35 -63.63 -0.65 125.55
CA THR A 35 -64.66 0.36 125.85
C THR A 35 -65.18 1.15 124.65
N GLU A 36 -64.81 0.78 123.42
CA GLU A 36 -65.36 1.37 122.16
C GLU A 36 -65.86 0.28 121.19
N LEU A 37 -66.32 -0.86 121.71
CA LEU A 37 -66.91 -1.96 120.92
C LEU A 37 -68.45 -2.01 121.02
N LYS A 38 -69.08 -0.98 121.59
CA LYS A 38 -70.56 -0.90 121.80
C LYS A 38 -71.25 0.24 121.05
N LYS A 39 -70.58 0.88 120.08
CA LYS A 39 -71.16 1.81 119.10
C LYS A 39 -70.92 1.34 117.65
N LEU A 40 -71.05 0.03 117.45
CA LEU A 40 -71.11 -0.62 116.14
C LEU A 40 -72.43 -1.40 116.07
N SER A 41 -73.54 -0.67 116.04
CA SER A 41 -74.81 -1.26 115.63
C SER A 41 -75.53 -0.29 114.69
N LEU A 42 -75.37 -0.59 113.40
CA LEU A 42 -76.38 -0.44 112.36
C LEU A 42 -76.75 0.99 111.94
N GLN A 43 -75.81 1.66 111.27
CA GLN A 43 -76.17 2.32 110.01
C GLN A 43 -75.70 1.39 108.89
N ASP A 44 -76.65 0.65 108.31
CA ASP A 44 -76.48 -0.13 107.08
C ASP A 44 -76.12 0.80 105.92
N ASN A 45 -74.82 1.09 105.78
CA ASN A 45 -74.27 1.66 104.56
C ASN A 45 -72.96 0.94 104.20
N VAL A 46 -72.94 -0.39 104.47
CA VAL A 46 -71.89 -1.28 104.00
C VAL A 46 -72.34 -1.80 102.64
N ASN A 47 -71.73 -1.30 101.57
CA ASN A 47 -72.01 -1.78 100.23
C ASN A 47 -71.45 -3.20 100.08
N TYR A 48 -72.32 -4.21 100.13
CA TYR A 48 -71.96 -5.61 99.93
C TYR A 48 -71.46 -5.89 98.50
N ASP A 49 -71.73 -5.00 97.54
CA ASP A 49 -71.28 -5.08 96.15
C ASP A 49 -69.95 -4.35 95.89
N ALA A 50 -69.35 -3.68 96.88
CA ALA A 50 -68.09 -2.94 96.70
C ALA A 50 -66.95 -3.84 96.17
N GLY A 51 -66.91 -5.12 96.55
CA GLY A 51 -65.97 -6.10 96.01
C GLY A 51 -66.23 -6.43 94.54
N ALA A 52 -67.50 -6.51 94.13
CA ALA A 52 -67.91 -6.74 92.74
C ALA A 52 -67.63 -5.51 91.86
N ASP A 53 -67.87 -4.30 92.36
CA ASP A 53 -67.56 -3.05 91.67
C ASP A 53 -66.06 -2.89 91.43
N ILE A 54 -65.22 -3.18 92.43
CA ILE A 54 -63.76 -3.16 92.30
C ILE A 54 -63.28 -4.20 91.28
N LEU A 55 -63.82 -5.42 91.34
CA LEU A 55 -63.48 -6.47 90.37
C LEU A 55 -63.88 -6.09 88.95
N ASN A 56 -65.09 -5.54 88.76
CA ASN A 56 -65.59 -5.07 87.48
C ASN A 56 -64.72 -3.93 86.93
N MET A 57 -64.31 -2.97 87.76
CA MET A 57 -63.38 -1.90 87.38
C MET A 57 -62.05 -2.45 86.90
N TYR A 58 -61.44 -3.38 87.65
CA TYR A 58 -60.19 -4.01 87.20
C TYR A 58 -60.39 -4.82 85.92
N GLN A 59 -61.48 -5.58 85.79
CA GLN A 59 -61.77 -6.35 84.58
C GLN A 59 -61.95 -5.45 83.35
N GLN A 60 -62.63 -4.30 83.49
CA GLN A 60 -62.78 -3.32 82.42
C GLN A 60 -61.43 -2.67 82.05
N HIS A 61 -60.61 -2.29 83.04
CA HIS A 61 -59.28 -1.77 82.79
C HIS A 61 -58.38 -2.80 82.09
N TRP A 62 -58.40 -4.06 82.55
CA TRP A 62 -57.67 -5.15 81.91
C TRP A 62 -58.13 -5.39 80.48
N SER A 63 -59.43 -5.37 80.22
CA SER A 63 -59.99 -5.51 78.87
C SER A 63 -59.56 -4.35 77.97
N SER A 64 -59.59 -3.11 78.46
CA SER A 64 -59.13 -1.93 77.73
C SER A 64 -57.64 -2.00 77.40
N ILE A 65 -56.80 -2.38 78.37
CA ILE A 65 -55.35 -2.57 78.16
C ILE A 65 -55.09 -3.68 77.13
N HIS A 66 -55.81 -4.79 77.22
CA HIS A 66 -55.65 -5.89 76.27
C HIS A 66 -56.01 -5.47 74.85
N LEU A 67 -57.15 -4.78 74.66
CA LEU A 67 -57.56 -4.26 73.35
C LEU A 67 -56.53 -3.26 72.80
N ALA A 68 -56.06 -2.33 73.63
CA ALA A 68 -55.03 -1.37 73.22
C ALA A 68 -53.70 -2.07 72.86
N SER A 69 -53.31 -3.12 73.59
CA SER A 69 -52.13 -3.92 73.30
C SER A 69 -52.27 -4.69 71.98
N GLU A 70 -53.46 -5.23 71.69
CA GLU A 70 -53.74 -5.94 70.44
C GLU A 70 -53.71 -4.99 69.24
N GLU A 71 -54.31 -3.80 69.37
CA GLU A 71 -54.24 -2.77 68.33
C GLU A 71 -52.81 -2.27 68.10
N ASN A 72 -52.02 -2.10 69.16
CA ASN A 72 -50.62 -1.70 69.04
C ASN A 72 -49.80 -2.80 68.34
N ALA A 73 -50.01 -4.07 68.69
CA ALA A 73 -49.37 -5.19 68.01
C ALA A 73 -49.71 -5.22 66.50
N LYS A 74 -50.98 -4.99 66.13
CA LYS A 74 -51.41 -4.89 64.72
C LYS A 74 -50.75 -3.72 63.99
N LYS A 75 -50.69 -2.54 64.60
CA LYS A 75 -50.03 -1.35 64.02
C LYS A 75 -48.52 -1.57 63.87
N ALA A 76 -47.88 -2.21 64.85
CA ALA A 76 -46.47 -2.56 64.79
C ALA A 76 -46.18 -3.54 63.64
N GLN A 77 -47.03 -4.57 63.46
CA GLN A 77 -46.92 -5.50 62.34
C GLN A 77 -47.08 -4.80 60.98
N GLN A 78 -48.08 -3.93 60.83
CA GLN A 78 -48.26 -3.15 59.59
C GLN A 78 -47.05 -2.26 59.30
N CYS A 79 -46.49 -1.63 60.33
CA CYS A 79 -45.28 -0.84 60.20
C CYS A 79 -44.10 -1.71 59.74
N ASP A 80 -43.90 -2.87 60.36
CA ASP A 80 -42.83 -3.81 59.99
C ASP A 80 -42.96 -4.32 58.54
N GLU A 81 -44.18 -4.62 58.09
CA GLU A 81 -44.47 -5.00 56.70
C GLU A 81 -44.08 -3.87 55.72
N THR A 82 -44.44 -2.62 56.03
CA THR A 82 -44.06 -1.47 55.19
C THR A 82 -42.56 -1.21 55.18
N ILE A 83 -41.89 -1.32 56.33
CA ILE A 83 -40.44 -1.15 56.46
C ILE A 83 -39.72 -2.24 55.66
N THR A 84 -40.17 -3.49 55.77
CA THR A 84 -39.60 -4.63 55.04
C THR A 84 -39.76 -4.45 53.53
N SER A 85 -40.94 -4.00 53.07
CA SER A 85 -41.17 -3.71 51.66
C SER A 85 -40.26 -2.59 51.14
N LEU A 86 -40.11 -1.50 51.90
CA LEU A 86 -39.21 -0.40 51.55
C LEU A 86 -37.74 -0.85 51.51
N TYR A 87 -37.33 -1.67 52.49
CA TYR A 87 -35.98 -2.22 52.53
C TYR A 87 -35.69 -3.07 51.29
N GLN A 88 -36.60 -3.96 50.91
CA GLN A 88 -36.46 -4.79 49.70
C GLN A 88 -36.36 -3.92 48.42
N LEU A 89 -37.14 -2.84 48.33
CA LEU A 89 -37.08 -1.92 47.20
C LEU A 89 -35.72 -1.20 47.13
N CYS A 90 -35.25 -0.68 48.26
CA CYS A 90 -33.93 -0.03 48.36
C CYS A 90 -32.80 -1.00 48.01
N GLN A 91 -32.87 -2.24 48.49
CA GLN A 91 -31.89 -3.28 48.17
C GLN A 91 -31.88 -3.58 46.67
N ARG A 92 -33.05 -3.78 46.06
CA ARG A 92 -33.16 -3.99 44.60
C ARG A 92 -32.59 -2.81 43.81
N GLN A 93 -32.87 -1.58 44.24
CA GLN A 93 -32.32 -0.39 43.56
C GLN A 93 -30.80 -0.33 43.69
N SER A 94 -30.26 -0.67 44.87
CA SER A 94 -28.81 -0.77 45.08
C SER A 94 -28.18 -1.83 44.18
N ASP A 95 -28.79 -3.00 44.05
CA ASP A 95 -28.31 -4.08 43.19
C ASP A 95 -28.29 -3.65 41.71
N LEU A 96 -29.37 -3.01 41.24
CA LEU A 96 -29.44 -2.47 39.88
C LEU A 96 -28.39 -1.39 39.63
N MET A 97 -28.18 -0.49 40.60
CA MET A 97 -27.15 0.55 40.50
C MET A 97 -25.75 -0.07 40.47
N SER A 98 -25.50 -1.11 41.27
CA SER A 98 -24.23 -1.82 41.27
C SER A 98 -23.97 -2.54 39.94
N GLN A 99 -24.99 -3.16 39.34
CA GLN A 99 -24.89 -3.79 38.03
C GLN A 99 -24.60 -2.74 36.95
N LEU A 100 -25.33 -1.63 36.95
CA LEU A 100 -25.07 -0.53 36.02
C LEU A 100 -23.65 0.04 36.17
N SER A 101 -23.20 0.24 37.40
CA SER A 101 -21.84 0.70 37.68
C SER A 101 -20.78 -0.29 37.17
N LEU A 102 -21.04 -1.59 37.27
CA LEU A 102 -20.15 -2.63 36.74
C LEU A 102 -20.12 -2.55 35.20
N GLU A 103 -21.27 -2.53 34.54
CA GLU A 103 -21.36 -2.41 33.07
C GLU A 103 -20.67 -1.13 32.56
N LEU A 104 -20.89 0.01 33.21
CA LEU A 104 -20.21 1.27 32.88
C LEU A 104 -18.70 1.20 33.09
N SER A 105 -18.21 0.36 34.02
CA SER A 105 -16.77 0.17 34.23
C SER A 105 -16.07 -0.56 33.08
N HIS A 106 -16.81 -1.26 32.22
CA HIS A 106 -16.28 -1.92 31.03
C HIS A 106 -16.14 -0.98 29.83
N LEU A 107 -16.92 0.11 29.78
CA LEU A 107 -16.93 1.05 28.67
C LEU A 107 -15.55 1.70 28.39
N PRO A 108 -14.75 2.12 29.40
CA PRO A 108 -13.40 2.63 29.17
C PRO A 108 -12.47 1.64 28.48
N LYS A 109 -12.61 0.33 28.76
CA LYS A 109 -11.82 -0.71 28.08
C LYS A 109 -12.19 -0.80 26.61
N LEU A 110 -13.48 -0.77 26.30
CA LEU A 110 -13.95 -0.73 24.91
C LEU A 110 -13.44 0.51 24.17
N VAL A 111 -13.44 1.68 24.82
CA VAL A 111 -12.87 2.90 24.24
C VAL A 111 -11.37 2.73 23.99
N GLN A 112 -10.62 2.17 24.93
CA GLN A 112 -9.19 1.90 24.75
C GLN A 112 -8.92 0.92 23.60
N ASP A 113 -9.74 -0.12 23.46
CA ASP A 113 -9.64 -1.10 22.38
C ASP A 113 -9.93 -0.45 21.03
N ILE A 114 -10.96 0.40 20.95
CA ILE A 114 -11.28 1.20 19.76
C ILE A 114 -10.11 2.13 19.41
N GLU A 115 -9.56 2.87 20.38
CA GLU A 115 -8.41 3.74 20.16
C GLU A 115 -7.16 2.96 19.69
N LEU A 116 -6.96 1.75 20.21
CA LEU A 116 -5.88 0.87 19.78
C LEU A 116 -6.08 0.41 18.33
N ILE A 117 -7.30 -0.02 17.97
CA ILE A 117 -7.65 -0.40 16.60
C ILE A 117 -7.50 0.81 15.67
N SER A 118 -7.99 1.99 16.04
CA SER A 118 -7.83 3.23 15.28
C SER A 118 -6.36 3.59 15.06
N ARG A 119 -5.51 3.44 16.08
CA ARG A 119 -4.06 3.65 15.94
C ARG A 119 -3.41 2.62 15.00
N LYS A 120 -3.81 1.36 15.08
CA LYS A 120 -3.33 0.32 14.15
C LYS A 120 -3.74 0.61 12.71
N ILE A 121 -4.98 1.03 12.49
CA ILE A 121 -5.48 1.42 11.16
C ILE A 121 -4.68 2.61 10.64
N ALA A 122 -4.48 3.66 11.45
CA ALA A 122 -3.69 4.82 11.04
C ALA A 122 -2.24 4.44 10.68
N SER A 123 -1.61 3.57 11.49
CA SER A 123 -0.27 3.04 11.19
C SER A 123 -0.24 2.25 9.89
N LEU A 124 -1.26 1.43 9.62
CA LEU A 124 -1.35 0.64 8.40
C LEU A 124 -1.55 1.54 7.18
N SER A 125 -2.41 2.55 7.28
CA SER A 125 -2.60 3.56 6.24
C SER A 125 -1.32 4.31 5.91
N SER A 126 -0.53 4.69 6.91
CA SER A 126 0.79 5.31 6.69
C SER A 126 1.74 4.38 5.95
N GLN A 127 1.78 3.09 6.31
CA GLN A 127 2.63 2.10 5.63
C GLN A 127 2.20 1.88 4.18
N PHE A 128 0.89 1.88 3.90
CA PHE A 128 0.40 1.81 2.52
C PHE A 128 0.81 3.04 1.71
N GLU A 129 0.71 4.24 2.29
CA GLU A 129 1.15 5.46 1.61
C GLU A 129 2.66 5.43 1.30
N ASP A 130 3.49 4.90 2.21
CA ASP A 130 4.92 4.72 1.98
C ASP A 130 5.22 3.68 0.89
N VAL A 131 4.46 2.58 0.86
CA VAL A 131 4.56 1.56 -0.19
C VAL A 131 4.14 2.12 -1.55
N GLU A 132 3.05 2.90 -1.60
CA GLU A 132 2.60 3.57 -2.83
C GLU A 132 3.66 4.54 -3.35
N LYS A 133 4.27 5.35 -2.48
CA LYS A 133 5.40 6.23 -2.84
C LYS A 133 6.58 5.45 -3.39
N LEU A 134 6.93 4.33 -2.76
CA LEU A 134 8.03 3.48 -3.23
C LEU A 134 7.73 2.84 -4.58
N LEU A 135 6.47 2.44 -4.82
CA LEU A 135 6.02 1.86 -6.08
C LEU A 135 6.09 2.89 -7.21
N VAL A 136 5.62 4.12 -6.98
CA VAL A 136 5.76 5.23 -7.94
C VAL A 136 7.24 5.52 -8.23
N SER A 137 8.08 5.53 -7.19
CA SER A 137 9.54 5.71 -7.39
C SER A 137 10.15 4.57 -8.19
N LEU A 138 9.69 3.33 -8.01
CA LEU A 138 10.16 2.18 -8.77
C LEU A 138 9.76 2.29 -10.25
N GLU A 139 8.51 2.67 -10.51
CA GLU A 139 8.01 2.92 -11.86
C GLU A 139 8.86 3.97 -12.58
N GLN A 140 9.13 5.10 -11.93
CA GLN A 140 10.00 6.16 -12.47
C GLN A 140 11.42 5.64 -12.80
N VAL A 141 12.00 4.79 -11.95
CA VAL A 141 13.32 4.20 -12.20
C VAL A 141 13.28 3.23 -13.38
N CYS A 142 12.23 2.41 -13.49
CA CYS A 142 12.03 1.49 -14.61
C CYS A 142 11.88 2.25 -15.94
N GLU A 143 11.04 3.28 -15.99
CA GLU A 143 10.87 4.14 -17.18
C GLU A 143 12.20 4.81 -17.59
N GLN A 144 12.93 5.35 -16.62
CA GLN A 144 14.23 5.95 -16.85
C GLN A 144 15.23 4.93 -17.42
N GLN A 145 15.24 3.71 -16.89
CA GLN A 145 16.10 2.64 -17.38
C GLN A 145 15.75 2.23 -18.81
N GLU A 146 14.46 2.12 -19.13
CA GLU A 146 14.00 1.78 -20.48
C GLU A 146 14.37 2.87 -21.48
N LEU A 147 14.19 4.13 -21.11
CA LEU A 147 14.57 5.28 -21.93
C LEU A 147 16.08 5.28 -22.22
N GLU A 148 16.92 5.07 -21.21
CA GLU A 148 18.38 5.01 -21.39
C GLU A 148 18.80 3.81 -22.26
N ARG A 149 18.15 2.66 -22.07
CA ARG A 149 18.37 1.48 -22.94
C ARG A 149 18.00 1.77 -24.39
N SER A 150 16.87 2.45 -24.61
CA SER A 150 16.43 2.86 -25.94
C SER A 150 17.43 3.83 -26.58
N LYS A 151 17.86 4.88 -25.86
CA LYS A 151 18.88 5.82 -26.34
C LYS A 151 20.18 5.11 -26.72
N LEU A 152 20.65 4.19 -25.88
CA LEU A 152 21.87 3.42 -26.16
C LEU A 152 21.71 2.57 -27.43
N ASN A 153 20.57 1.91 -27.61
CA ASN A 153 20.29 1.10 -28.79
C ASN A 153 20.32 1.97 -30.07
N HIS A 154 19.64 3.12 -30.06
CA HIS A 154 19.67 4.05 -31.20
C HIS A 154 21.07 4.56 -31.52
N ARG A 155 21.86 4.90 -30.48
CA ARG A 155 23.27 5.31 -30.66
C ARG A 155 24.11 4.18 -31.25
N TYR A 156 23.90 2.95 -30.81
CA TYR A 156 24.58 1.77 -31.34
C TYR A 156 24.22 1.51 -32.81
N GLN A 157 22.92 1.56 -33.16
CA GLN A 157 22.47 1.42 -34.55
C GLN A 157 23.05 2.52 -35.47
N LEU A 158 23.08 3.77 -35.00
CA LEU A 158 23.70 4.87 -35.73
C LEU A 158 25.21 4.66 -35.94
N ALA A 159 25.92 4.15 -34.93
CA ALA A 159 27.34 3.84 -35.05
C ALA A 159 27.58 2.73 -36.09
N LEU A 160 26.82 1.64 -36.02
CA LEU A 160 26.88 0.55 -37.00
C LEU A 160 26.58 1.03 -38.42
N TYR A 161 25.53 1.85 -38.60
CA TYR A 161 25.19 2.39 -39.91
C TYR A 161 26.30 3.28 -40.48
N LYS A 162 26.89 4.14 -39.64
CA LYS A 162 28.04 4.98 -40.03
C LYS A 162 29.24 4.13 -40.44
N GLU A 163 29.55 3.08 -39.69
CA GLU A 163 30.64 2.16 -40.00
C GLU A 163 30.40 1.41 -41.31
N LYS A 164 29.19 0.85 -41.50
CA LYS A 164 28.79 0.20 -42.75
C LYS A 164 28.91 1.15 -43.94
N LYS A 165 28.45 2.39 -43.80
CA LYS A 165 28.57 3.40 -44.88
C LYS A 165 30.01 3.79 -45.18
N LYS A 166 30.88 3.85 -44.18
CA LYS A 166 32.32 4.06 -44.40
C LYS A 166 32.94 2.88 -45.15
N ALA A 167 32.61 1.65 -44.79
CA ALA A 167 33.08 0.45 -45.48
C ALA A 167 32.58 0.38 -46.94
N ASP A 168 31.31 0.71 -47.18
CA ASP A 168 30.73 0.79 -48.54
C ASP A 168 31.46 1.83 -49.39
N LEU A 169 31.75 3.02 -48.84
CA LEU A 169 32.46 4.10 -49.53
C LEU A 169 33.90 3.67 -49.85
N GLU A 170 34.59 3.05 -48.90
CA GLU A 170 35.94 2.53 -49.11
C GLU A 170 35.96 1.45 -50.19
N GLN A 171 34.97 0.55 -50.18
CA GLN A 171 34.83 -0.46 -51.24
C GLN A 171 34.61 0.19 -52.60
N MET A 172 33.78 1.22 -52.69
CA MET A 172 33.54 1.95 -53.95
C MET A 172 34.81 2.68 -54.42
N LYS A 173 35.59 3.27 -53.52
CA LYS A 173 36.90 3.87 -53.83
C LYS A 173 37.87 2.85 -54.41
N VAL A 174 37.98 1.68 -53.76
CA VAL A 174 38.86 0.60 -54.24
C VAL A 174 38.41 0.10 -55.63
N LYS A 175 37.10 -0.08 -55.84
CA LYS A 175 36.55 -0.46 -57.16
C LYS A 175 36.88 0.58 -58.23
N LEU A 176 36.63 1.86 -57.95
CA LEU A 176 36.89 2.95 -58.88
C LEU A 176 38.39 3.09 -59.22
N ALA A 177 39.26 2.95 -58.22
CA ALA A 177 40.71 2.93 -58.44
C ALA A 177 41.14 1.74 -59.30
N GLY A 178 40.57 0.55 -59.06
CA GLY A 178 40.80 -0.64 -59.89
C GLY A 178 40.36 -0.44 -61.33
N GLU A 179 39.15 0.10 -61.55
CA GLU A 179 38.63 0.45 -62.88
C GLU A 179 39.51 1.49 -63.59
N HIS A 180 40.00 2.49 -62.86
CA HIS A 180 40.90 3.51 -63.40
C HIS A 180 42.23 2.89 -63.87
N VAL A 181 42.84 2.02 -63.06
CA VAL A 181 44.09 1.33 -63.45
C VAL A 181 43.90 0.48 -64.70
N VAL A 182 42.78 -0.25 -64.81
CA VAL A 182 42.46 -1.03 -66.02
C VAL A 182 42.26 -0.10 -67.22
N ARG A 183 41.49 0.98 -67.06
CA ARG A 183 41.22 1.95 -68.13
C ARG A 183 42.50 2.63 -68.64
N VAL A 184 43.40 3.02 -67.74
CA VAL A 184 44.70 3.61 -68.10
C VAL A 184 45.54 2.61 -68.88
N ARG A 185 45.62 1.35 -68.42
CA ARG A 185 46.34 0.30 -69.14
C ARG A 185 45.78 0.08 -70.55
N ASP A 186 44.46 0.00 -70.69
CA ASP A 186 43.80 -0.20 -71.99
C ASP A 186 44.04 0.98 -72.93
N TYR A 187 44.06 2.20 -72.39
CA TYR A 187 44.38 3.41 -73.13
C TYR A 187 45.86 3.43 -73.57
N GLU A 188 46.79 3.11 -72.68
CA GLU A 188 48.23 2.99 -72.99
C GLU A 188 48.48 1.95 -74.09
N LEU A 189 47.85 0.76 -73.98
CA LEU A 189 47.96 -0.29 -74.98
C LEU A 189 47.41 0.18 -76.34
N SER A 190 46.27 0.85 -76.35
CA SER A 190 45.66 1.39 -77.57
C SER A 190 46.53 2.46 -78.24
N CYS A 191 47.16 3.34 -77.44
CA CYS A 191 48.13 4.31 -77.93
C CYS A 191 49.39 3.64 -78.49
N GLN A 192 49.92 2.61 -77.81
CA GLN A 192 51.08 1.84 -78.28
C GLN A 192 50.77 1.13 -79.61
N LEU A 193 49.60 0.50 -79.74
CA LEU A 193 49.16 -0.12 -80.99
C LEU A 193 49.08 0.91 -82.12
N ARG A 194 48.47 2.07 -81.86
CA ARG A 194 48.40 3.15 -82.85
C ARG A 194 49.78 3.68 -83.26
N MET A 195 50.72 3.76 -82.32
CA MET A 195 52.11 4.13 -82.63
C MET A 195 52.82 3.06 -83.47
N LYS A 196 52.61 1.78 -83.16
CA LYS A 196 53.17 0.65 -83.90
C LYS A 196 52.62 0.56 -85.32
N GLU A 197 51.30 0.67 -85.49
CA GLU A 197 50.65 0.72 -86.81
C GLU A 197 51.21 1.86 -87.66
N ARG A 198 51.42 3.03 -87.06
CA ARG A 198 52.02 4.18 -87.75
C ARG A 198 53.47 3.91 -88.15
N GLN A 199 54.25 3.30 -87.25
CA GLN A 199 55.63 2.90 -87.55
C GLN A 199 55.68 1.88 -88.68
N GLU A 200 54.82 0.85 -88.65
CA GLU A 200 54.70 -0.16 -89.70
C GLU A 200 54.27 0.47 -91.04
N ALA A 201 53.34 1.43 -91.03
CA ALA A 201 52.96 2.17 -92.22
C ALA A 201 54.11 3.01 -92.81
N TYR A 202 54.94 3.63 -91.95
CA TYR A 202 56.14 4.34 -92.39
C TYR A 202 57.23 3.39 -92.91
N GLU A 203 57.40 2.23 -92.28
CA GLU A 203 58.35 1.20 -92.71
C GLU A 203 57.94 0.60 -94.05
N GLN A 204 56.66 0.27 -94.24
CA GLN A 204 56.11 -0.17 -95.53
C GLN A 204 56.28 0.90 -96.61
N ALA A 205 55.94 2.16 -96.32
CA ALA A 205 56.15 3.26 -97.28
C ALA A 205 57.64 3.41 -97.65
N PHE A 206 58.55 3.21 -96.70
CA PHE A 206 59.99 3.23 -96.92
C PHE A 206 60.48 2.02 -97.73
N GLU A 207 59.97 0.82 -97.45
CA GLU A 207 60.27 -0.38 -98.24
C GLU A 207 59.80 -0.24 -99.68
N GLU A 208 58.58 0.25 -99.89
CA GLU A 208 58.04 0.59 -101.21
C GLU A 208 58.93 1.61 -101.93
N GLU A 209 59.38 2.67 -101.24
CA GLU A 209 60.32 3.66 -101.79
C GLU A 209 61.68 3.01 -102.12
N MET A 210 62.18 2.10 -101.29
CA MET A 210 63.43 1.38 -101.53
C MET A 210 63.33 0.39 -102.69
N GLU A 211 62.21 -0.30 -102.85
CA GLU A 211 61.91 -1.16 -104.00
C GLU A 211 61.78 -0.34 -105.28
N TYR A 212 61.10 0.80 -105.21
CA TYR A 212 61.04 1.77 -106.31
C TYR A 212 62.44 2.25 -106.69
N TYR A 213 63.29 2.56 -105.71
CA TYR A 213 64.69 2.92 -105.97
C TYR A 213 65.48 1.78 -106.64
N LYS A 214 65.34 0.54 -106.18
CA LYS A 214 66.03 -0.63 -106.76
C LYS A 214 65.60 -0.91 -108.21
N THR A 215 64.33 -0.65 -108.53
CA THR A 215 63.75 -0.92 -109.86
C THR A 215 63.98 0.21 -110.86
N TYR A 216 63.99 1.48 -110.42
CA TYR A 216 64.08 2.65 -111.30
C TYR A 216 65.34 3.51 -111.12
N GLY A 217 66.18 3.24 -110.12
CA GLY A 217 67.48 3.88 -109.90
C GLY A 217 67.45 5.33 -109.41
N GLN A 218 66.29 5.87 -109.03
CA GLN A 218 66.10 7.26 -108.58
C GLN A 218 65.21 7.31 -107.35
N MET A 219 65.61 8.08 -106.33
CA MET A 219 64.83 8.27 -105.11
C MET A 219 63.80 9.38 -105.35
N GLN A 220 62.52 9.09 -105.16
CA GLN A 220 61.45 10.06 -105.34
C GLN A 220 61.41 10.96 -104.11
N ARG A 221 62.23 12.03 -104.09
CA ARG A 221 62.00 13.13 -103.13
C ARG A 221 60.55 13.55 -103.31
N GLN A 222 59.74 13.39 -102.26
CA GLN A 222 58.44 14.01 -102.23
C GLN A 222 58.61 15.48 -102.65
N PRO A 223 57.70 16.02 -103.48
CA PRO A 223 57.73 17.44 -103.77
C PRO A 223 57.63 18.15 -102.43
N SER A 224 58.73 18.80 -102.03
CA SER A 224 58.66 19.92 -101.10
C SER A 224 57.58 20.82 -101.67
N SER A 225 56.40 20.84 -101.03
CA SER A 225 55.42 21.86 -101.30
C SER A 225 56.14 23.17 -100.98
N ASP A 226 56.53 23.84 -102.04
CA ASP A 226 57.17 25.13 -102.04
C ASP A 226 56.16 26.14 -101.50
N SER A 227 56.13 26.28 -100.18
CA SER A 227 55.62 27.46 -99.48
C SER A 227 56.19 27.51 -98.06
N GLY A 228 57.31 28.22 -97.93
CA GLY A 228 57.68 28.91 -96.68
C GLY A 228 58.69 28.21 -95.77
N GLN A 229 59.96 28.57 -95.97
CA GLN A 229 61.07 28.62 -95.01
C GLN A 229 61.41 27.39 -94.14
N PRO A 230 62.71 27.08 -93.94
CA PRO A 230 63.13 26.18 -92.87
C PRO A 230 62.87 26.88 -91.54
N VAL A 231 61.69 26.65 -90.95
CA VAL A 231 61.47 26.96 -89.54
C VAL A 231 62.32 25.96 -88.76
N ASP A 232 63.47 26.42 -88.27
CA ASP A 232 64.19 25.75 -87.21
C ASP A 232 63.23 25.56 -86.03
N LEU A 233 63.23 24.39 -85.38
CA LEU A 233 62.34 24.12 -84.24
C LEU A 233 62.60 25.08 -83.06
N ALA A 234 63.68 25.87 -83.12
CA ALA A 234 63.97 26.99 -82.23
C ALA A 234 63.09 28.24 -82.48
N GLU A 235 62.32 28.30 -83.58
CA GLU A 235 61.52 29.48 -83.99
C GLU A 235 60.00 29.20 -84.04
N VAL A 236 59.54 28.05 -83.52
CA VAL A 236 58.15 27.91 -83.07
C VAL A 236 58.05 28.57 -81.70
N SER A 237 57.65 29.84 -81.67
CA SER A 237 57.14 30.45 -80.43
C SER A 237 55.81 29.80 -80.10
N ILE A 238 55.84 28.77 -79.24
CA ILE A 238 54.66 28.44 -78.46
C ILE A 238 54.48 29.67 -77.56
N GLU A 239 53.47 30.49 -77.85
CA GLU A 239 52.97 31.44 -76.86
C GLU A 239 52.38 30.59 -75.73
N GLU A 240 53.26 30.09 -74.86
CA GLU A 240 52.88 29.56 -73.56
C GLU A 240 52.35 30.76 -72.78
N ASP A 241 51.04 30.96 -72.83
CA ASP A 241 50.38 31.74 -71.80
C ASP A 241 50.56 30.95 -70.49
N PRO A 242 51.40 31.40 -69.55
CA PRO A 242 51.65 30.68 -68.31
C PRO A 242 50.38 30.53 -67.47
N ASN A 243 49.34 31.33 -67.77
CA ASN A 243 48.06 31.26 -67.10
C ASN A 243 47.06 30.34 -67.81
N ALA A 244 47.23 29.99 -69.09
CA ALA A 244 46.27 29.11 -69.79
C ALA A 244 46.25 27.70 -69.20
N LEU A 245 47.41 27.20 -68.74
CA LEU A 245 47.48 25.92 -68.02
C LEU A 245 46.87 26.03 -66.62
N ASN A 246 47.02 27.18 -65.97
CA ASN A 246 46.48 27.44 -64.64
C ASN A 246 44.95 27.60 -64.67
N ASP A 247 44.41 28.29 -65.68
CA ASP A 247 42.97 28.48 -65.90
C ASP A 247 42.27 27.15 -66.26
N PHE A 248 42.96 26.26 -66.99
CA PHE A 248 42.49 24.90 -67.26
C PHE A 248 42.49 23.99 -66.01
N LEU A 249 43.46 24.15 -65.11
CA LEU A 249 43.53 23.38 -63.86
C LEU A 249 42.55 23.92 -62.80
N ASP A 250 42.44 25.25 -62.66
CA ASP A 250 41.50 25.92 -61.75
C ASP A 250 40.04 25.65 -62.13
N SER A 251 39.72 25.51 -63.42
CA SER A 251 38.36 25.16 -63.86
C SER A 251 37.95 23.72 -63.52
N THR A 252 38.88 22.89 -63.02
CA THR A 252 38.60 21.55 -62.49
C THR A 252 38.72 21.43 -60.96
N GLU A 253 39.20 22.46 -60.27
CA GLU A 253 39.19 22.52 -58.80
C GLU A 253 37.86 23.06 -58.27
N LEU A 254 36.81 22.25 -58.42
CA LEU A 254 35.69 22.28 -57.48
C LEU A 254 36.16 21.60 -56.19
N ASP A 255 36.71 22.41 -55.28
CA ASP A 255 36.97 22.02 -53.89
C ASP A 255 35.66 21.59 -53.20
N PRO A 256 35.52 20.33 -52.74
CA PRO A 256 34.31 19.85 -52.05
C PRO A 256 34.23 20.31 -50.58
N ALA A 257 35.06 21.27 -50.15
CA ALA A 257 35.24 21.54 -48.73
C ALA A 257 35.21 23.03 -48.34
N GLN A 258 34.16 23.79 -48.67
CA GLN A 258 33.66 24.83 -47.75
C GLN A 258 32.11 25.01 -47.75
N PRO A 259 31.54 25.35 -46.57
CA PRO A 259 30.12 25.21 -46.24
C PRO A 259 29.27 26.40 -46.71
N ALA A 260 28.03 26.12 -47.10
CA ALA A 260 27.02 27.15 -47.34
C ALA A 260 26.52 27.75 -46.01
N THR A 261 26.93 28.97 -45.71
CA THR A 261 26.16 30.02 -45.00
C THR A 261 25.34 30.77 -46.07
N GLU A 262 24.09 31.21 -45.94
CA GLU A 262 23.15 31.52 -44.85
C GLU A 262 21.77 31.88 -45.51
N LEU A 263 20.73 32.17 -44.70
CA LEU A 263 19.35 32.68 -44.97
C LEU A 263 18.25 31.61 -44.73
N ASP A 264 17.30 31.72 -43.80
CA ASP A 264 16.82 32.87 -43.00
C ASP A 264 16.11 32.39 -41.72
N GLU A 265 16.18 33.24 -40.68
CA GLU A 265 15.36 33.21 -39.48
C GLU A 265 13.98 33.86 -39.70
N ALA A 266 12.99 33.32 -38.98
CA ALA A 266 11.73 33.93 -38.52
C ALA A 266 10.54 34.07 -39.49
N THR A 267 9.45 33.33 -39.22
CA THR A 267 8.28 33.83 -38.45
C THR A 267 7.12 32.81 -38.43
N GLU A 268 6.33 32.92 -37.36
CA GLU A 268 5.25 32.05 -36.90
C GLU A 268 3.96 32.06 -37.77
N ALA A 269 3.14 31.03 -37.49
CA ALA A 269 1.68 30.98 -37.56
C ALA A 269 0.98 30.53 -38.87
N ARG A 270 0.62 29.23 -38.91
CA ARG A 270 -0.76 28.69 -39.05
C ARG A 270 -0.69 27.15 -39.12
N GLU A 271 -1.18 26.47 -38.09
CA GLU A 271 -2.49 25.78 -38.09
C GLU A 271 -2.67 24.84 -39.28
N THR A 272 -2.45 23.53 -39.06
CA THR A 272 -3.37 22.44 -39.45
C THR A 272 -2.89 21.10 -38.88
N GLU A 273 -3.66 20.64 -37.89
CA GLU A 273 -4.18 19.28 -37.74
C GLU A 273 -3.22 18.13 -37.40
N ASP A 274 -3.23 17.84 -36.10
CA ASP A 274 -3.27 16.51 -35.47
C ASP A 274 -3.60 15.34 -36.40
N CYS A 275 -2.73 14.34 -36.42
CA CYS A 275 -3.11 12.99 -36.82
C CYS A 275 -2.82 12.04 -35.64
N TYR A 276 -3.81 11.91 -34.75
CA TYR A 276 -3.91 10.79 -33.83
C TYR A 276 -4.29 9.55 -34.64
N ILE A 277 -3.51 8.47 -34.52
CA ILE A 277 -3.91 7.13 -34.93
C ILE A 277 -4.61 6.50 -33.72
N TYR A 278 -5.94 6.37 -33.79
CA TYR A 278 -6.70 5.49 -32.93
C TYR A 278 -6.94 4.18 -33.69
N ASP A 279 -6.41 3.08 -33.17
CA ASP A 279 -6.91 1.74 -33.48
C ASP A 279 -8.08 1.47 -32.52
N ASP A 280 -9.31 1.50 -33.05
CA ASP A 280 -10.49 1.02 -32.34
C ASP A 280 -11.27 0.07 -33.26
N ASP A 281 -11.30 -1.19 -32.87
CA ASP A 281 -11.99 -2.30 -33.52
C ASP A 281 -13.51 -2.16 -33.32
N GLU A 282 -14.25 -1.82 -34.37
CA GLU A 282 -15.72 -1.97 -34.37
C GLU A 282 -16.12 -3.43 -34.58
N VAL A 283 -16.66 -4.02 -33.51
CA VAL A 283 -17.56 -5.17 -33.53
C VAL A 283 -18.99 -4.69 -33.82
N THR A 284 -19.55 -5.16 -34.94
CA THR A 284 -20.96 -4.98 -35.31
C THR A 284 -21.93 -5.63 -34.32
N PRO A 285 -23.13 -5.05 -34.11
CA PRO A 285 -24.33 -5.86 -33.91
C PRO A 285 -25.51 -5.44 -34.78
N ASP A 286 -26.07 -6.44 -35.45
CA ASP A 286 -27.26 -6.38 -36.29
C ASP A 286 -28.55 -6.30 -35.44
N LYS A 287 -29.52 -5.50 -35.89
CA LYS A 287 -30.85 -5.37 -35.28
C LYS A 287 -31.89 -6.02 -36.17
N GLN A 288 -32.71 -6.93 -35.63
CA GLN A 288 -34.11 -6.99 -36.01
C GLN A 288 -35.01 -7.55 -34.92
N SER A 289 -36.24 -7.05 -34.97
CA SER A 289 -37.28 -6.99 -33.96
C SER A 289 -38.37 -8.05 -34.14
N ASP A 290 -39.09 -8.25 -33.03
CA ASP A 290 -40.55 -8.40 -32.94
C ASP A 290 -41.17 -9.80 -32.76
N MET A 291 -42.27 -9.75 -32.02
CA MET A 291 -42.92 -10.77 -31.19
C MET A 291 -43.87 -11.70 -31.96
N THR A 292 -44.13 -12.90 -31.44
CA THR A 292 -45.50 -13.38 -31.09
C THR A 292 -45.54 -14.82 -30.49
N LYS A 293 -46.06 -14.89 -29.27
CA LYS A 293 -46.90 -15.90 -28.56
C LYS A 293 -47.32 -17.18 -29.34
N THR A 294 -47.13 -18.39 -28.78
CA THR A 294 -48.15 -19.30 -28.16
C THR A 294 -47.65 -20.74 -27.90
N GLU A 295 -47.97 -21.24 -26.70
CA GLU A 295 -48.39 -22.62 -26.33
C GLU A 295 -47.42 -23.84 -26.28
N SER A 296 -47.56 -24.55 -25.15
CA SER A 296 -47.50 -26.03 -24.94
C SER A 296 -46.32 -26.62 -24.13
N LYS A 297 -46.62 -26.98 -22.87
CA LYS A 297 -46.02 -28.06 -22.06
C LYS A 297 -46.46 -29.45 -22.65
N PRO A 298 -46.05 -30.66 -22.18
CA PRO A 298 -45.16 -31.04 -21.06
C PRO A 298 -44.25 -32.30 -21.26
N ARG A 299 -43.58 -32.70 -20.14
CA ARG A 299 -42.97 -34.02 -19.80
C ARG A 299 -41.61 -34.32 -20.43
N SER A 300 -40.69 -35.09 -19.85
CA SER A 300 -40.38 -35.59 -18.49
C SER A 300 -39.01 -36.29 -18.61
N ASP A 301 -38.37 -36.57 -17.47
CA ASP A 301 -37.39 -37.64 -17.25
C ASP A 301 -35.87 -37.34 -17.34
N THR A 302 -35.31 -37.15 -16.14
CA THR A 302 -34.32 -38.04 -15.50
C THR A 302 -33.16 -38.58 -16.34
N VAL A 303 -31.96 -38.01 -16.16
CA VAL A 303 -30.68 -38.76 -16.23
C VAL A 303 -29.67 -38.18 -15.24
N THR A 304 -29.39 -38.98 -14.20
CA THR A 304 -28.08 -39.34 -13.65
C THR A 304 -26.92 -38.34 -13.77
N SER A 305 -26.49 -37.77 -12.64
CA SER A 305 -25.18 -37.11 -12.50
C SER A 305 -24.39 -37.75 -11.36
N SER A 306 -23.42 -38.57 -11.74
CA SER A 306 -22.27 -38.96 -10.92
C SER A 306 -21.09 -38.12 -11.40
N CYS A 307 -20.47 -37.36 -10.49
CA CYS A 307 -19.10 -36.93 -10.69
C CYS A 307 -18.39 -36.85 -9.33
N SER A 308 -17.47 -37.78 -9.14
CA SER A 308 -16.54 -37.86 -8.03
C SER A 308 -15.50 -36.75 -8.14
N VAL A 309 -15.20 -36.13 -7.01
CA VAL A 309 -14.11 -35.16 -6.80
C VAL A 309 -12.77 -35.92 -6.74
N PRO A 310 -11.70 -35.47 -7.41
CA PRO A 310 -10.34 -35.86 -7.08
C PRO A 310 -9.70 -34.80 -6.15
N ALA A 311 -8.97 -35.25 -5.14
CA ALA A 311 -8.07 -34.39 -4.38
C ALA A 311 -6.75 -35.13 -4.14
N ASP A 312 -5.71 -34.53 -4.67
CA ASP A 312 -4.31 -34.91 -4.63
C ASP A 312 -3.64 -34.68 -3.27
N ARG A 313 -2.47 -35.34 -3.13
CA ARG A 313 -1.26 -34.91 -2.42
C ARG A 313 -1.24 -34.95 -0.88
N GLU A 314 -0.58 -35.99 -0.37
CA GLU A 314 0.32 -35.88 0.79
C GLU A 314 1.71 -36.38 0.39
N THR A 315 2.67 -35.46 0.34
CA THR A 315 4.10 -35.77 0.31
C THR A 315 4.67 -35.30 1.63
N GLN A 316 5.09 -36.25 2.45
CA GLN A 316 5.63 -36.05 3.79
C GLN A 316 7.15 -36.09 3.66
N GLU A 317 7.79 -34.92 3.57
CA GLU A 317 9.26 -34.81 3.69
C GLU A 317 9.64 -34.69 5.17
N GLY A 318 10.53 -35.60 5.58
CA GLY A 318 11.12 -35.65 6.91
C GLY A 318 12.25 -34.65 7.07
N PHE A 319 12.17 -33.94 8.21
CA PHE A 319 13.19 -33.13 8.85
C PHE A 319 14.11 -34.03 9.71
N ILE A 320 15.28 -33.50 10.15
CA ILE A 320 16.37 -34.04 11.04
C ILE A 320 17.61 -34.50 10.23
N ASP A 321 18.88 -34.11 10.45
CA ASP A 321 19.63 -33.23 11.41
C ASP A 321 21.00 -32.92 10.71
N ASP A 322 21.55 -31.70 10.81
CA ASP A 322 22.70 -31.31 11.67
C ASP A 322 23.91 -32.27 11.69
N GLU A 323 25.02 -31.88 11.05
CA GLU A 323 26.37 -31.79 11.66
C GLU A 323 27.47 -31.33 10.66
N LEU A 324 28.20 -30.28 11.07
CA LEU A 324 29.66 -30.06 10.97
C LEU A 324 30.38 -30.21 9.62
N GLU A 325 31.00 -29.12 9.15
CA GLU A 325 32.47 -29.01 9.21
C GLU A 325 33.00 -27.59 8.91
N ASP A 326 34.05 -27.28 9.65
CA ASP A 326 34.81 -26.05 9.81
C ASP A 326 35.81 -25.84 8.66
N HIS A 327 36.09 -24.58 8.31
CA HIS A 327 37.43 -24.07 7.97
C HIS A 327 37.34 -22.61 7.48
N THR A 328 37.61 -21.66 8.39
CA THR A 328 38.05 -20.30 8.02
C THR A 328 39.40 -20.02 8.68
N LEU A 329 40.48 -20.04 7.89
CA LEU A 329 41.83 -19.68 8.36
C LEU A 329 42.70 -19.14 7.22
N GLN A 330 42.65 -17.82 7.01
CA GLN A 330 43.61 -16.99 6.26
C GLN A 330 43.17 -15.52 6.48
N GLN A 331 43.97 -14.52 6.84
CA GLN A 331 45.41 -14.25 6.80
C GLN A 331 45.73 -13.21 7.89
N ASP A 332 46.83 -13.39 8.61
CA ASP A 332 47.51 -12.29 9.32
C ASP A 332 48.80 -11.94 8.59
N GLN A 333 49.00 -10.64 8.37
CA GLN A 333 50.20 -10.03 7.80
C GLN A 333 51.18 -9.57 8.90
N PRO A 334 52.47 -9.34 8.55
CA PRO A 334 53.56 -9.34 9.51
C PRO A 334 53.89 -7.96 10.10
N SER A 335 54.40 -7.95 11.33
CA SER A 335 55.41 -7.02 11.84
C SER A 335 56.13 -7.62 13.04
#